data_AF-A0A8T3MW77-F1
#
_entry.id   AF-A0A8T3MW77-F1
#
_cell.length_a   1.000
_cell.length_b   1.000
_cell.length_c   1.000
_cell.angle_alpha   90.00
_cell.angle_beta   90.00
_cell.angle_gamma   90.00
#
_symmetry.space_group_name_H-M   'P 1'
#
loop_
_entity.id
_entity.type
_entity.pdbx_description
1 polymer ?
#
loop_
_entity_poly.entity_id
_entity_poly.type
_entity_poly.pdbx_seq_one_letter_code
_entity_poly.pdbx_strand_id
1 'polypeptide(L)' 'MRTTLVLDDALLRQAKRRAAERDLTVSDLVNEALRESLRNVSPAALPFSLVTYGQAGRRVRHEAADLAAELEDEDRRRPG' A
#
# COMPACT_ATOMS: atom_id res chain seq x y z
N MET A 1 -22.46 8.29 6.52
CA MET A 1 -23.08 8.08 7.85
C MET A 1 -23.10 9.43 8.58
N ARG A 2 -24.15 9.74 9.35
CA ARG A 2 -24.21 10.97 10.17
C ARG A 2 -23.78 10.63 11.59
N THR A 3 -22.76 11.31 12.08
CA THR A 3 -22.20 11.12 13.41
C THR A 3 -22.16 12.46 14.13
N THR A 4 -22.51 12.47 15.42
CA THR A 4 -22.36 13.66 16.27
C THR A 4 -21.02 13.59 16.98
N LEU A 5 -20.19 14.62 16.83
CA LEU A 5 -18.86 14.73 17.44
C LEU A 5 -18.88 15.89 18.43
N VAL A 6 -18.24 15.72 19.58
CA VAL A 6 -17.99 16.81 20.51
C VAL A 6 -16.64 17.42 20.16
N LEU A 7 -16.62 18.70 19.81
CA LEU A 7 -15.42 19.45 19.46
C LEU A 7 -15.26 20.63 20.41
N ASP A 8 -14.04 20.93 20.80
CA ASP A 8 -13.73 22.16 21.54
C ASP A 8 -14.07 23.39 20.68
N ASP A 9 -14.57 24.46 21.31
CA ASP A 9 -14.95 25.70 20.63
C ASP A 9 -13.79 26.34 19.86
N ALA A 10 -12.57 26.29 20.42
CA ALA A 10 -11.39 26.79 19.74
C ALA A 10 -11.08 25.96 18.49
N LEU A 11 -11.23 24.64 18.55
CA LEU A 11 -11.03 23.75 17.42
C LEU A 11 -12.09 23.99 16.33
N LEU A 12 -13.35 24.17 16.70
CA LEU A 12 -14.42 24.49 15.75
C LEU A 12 -14.18 25.84 15.05
N ARG A 13 -13.71 26.86 15.78
CA ARG A 13 -13.34 28.16 15.19
C ARG A 13 -12.19 28.03 14.19
N GLN A 14 -11.18 27.21 14.49
CA GLN A 14 -10.08 26.96 13.56
C GLN A 14 -10.55 26.18 12.32
N ALA A 15 -11.40 25.16 12.51
CA ALA A 15 -11.96 24.38 11.42
C ALA A 15 -12.77 25.26 10.45
N LYS A 16 -13.62 26.17 10.98
CA LYS A 16 -14.38 27.12 10.16
C LYS A 16 -13.48 28.03 9.33
N ARG A 17 -12.40 28.56 9.94
CA ARG A 17 -11.44 29.43 9.24
C ARG A 17 -10.75 28.69 8.11
N ARG A 18 -10.21 27.50 8.39
CA ARG A 18 -9.49 26.68 7.40
C ARG A 18 -10.42 26.17 6.30
N ALA A 19 -11.69 25.90 6.61
CA ALA A 19 -12.70 25.54 5.63
C ALA A 19 -12.99 26.72 4.69
N ALA A 20 -13.16 27.94 5.22
CA ALA A 20 -13.37 29.15 4.42
C ALA A 20 -12.18 29.50 3.52
N GLU A 21 -10.94 29.33 4.02
CA GLU A 21 -9.72 29.55 3.23
C GLU A 21 -9.59 28.59 2.03
N ARG A 22 -10.19 27.39 2.13
CA ARG A 22 -10.12 26.34 1.11
C ARG A 22 -11.39 26.21 0.26
N ASP A 23 -12.37 27.08 0.46
CA ASP A 23 -13.71 26.99 -0.14
C ASP A 23 -14.39 25.62 0.08
N LEU A 24 -14.25 25.09 1.31
CA LEU A 24 -14.81 23.81 1.74
C LEU A 24 -15.82 24.00 2.86
N THR A 25 -16.67 22.99 3.08
CA THR A 25 -17.49 22.93 4.29
C THR A 25 -16.67 22.39 5.47
N VAL A 26 -17.11 22.69 6.70
CA VAL A 26 -16.50 22.11 7.91
C VAL A 26 -16.60 20.58 7.90
N SER A 27 -17.70 20.03 7.39
CA SER A 27 -17.90 18.59 7.25
C SER A 27 -16.87 17.95 6.31
N ASP A 28 -16.58 18.60 5.18
CA ASP A 28 -15.58 18.11 4.22
C ASP A 28 -14.19 18.12 4.83
N LEU A 29 -13.84 19.20 5.52
CA LEU A 29 -12.55 19.33 6.21
C LEU A 29 -12.38 18.25 7.29
N VAL A 30 -13.41 17.99 8.09
CA VAL A 30 -13.37 16.94 9.13
C VAL A 30 -13.22 15.56 8.50
N ASN A 31 -13.93 15.27 7.41
CA ASN A 31 -13.80 14.00 6.71
C ASN A 31 -12.40 13.81 6.10
N GLU A 32 -11.82 14.86 5.53
CA GLU A 32 -10.45 14.83 5.00
C GLU A 32 -9.43 14.53 6.11
N ALA A 33 -9.50 15.25 7.23
CA ALA A 33 -8.62 15.06 8.37
C ALA A 33 -8.76 13.65 8.99
N LEU A 34 -9.98 13.11 9.05
CA LEU A 34 -10.22 11.73 9.50
C LEU A 34 -9.62 10.71 8.53
N ARG A 35 -9.77 10.90 7.21
CA ARG A 35 -9.18 10.01 6.22
C ARG A 35 -7.66 10.02 6.27
N GLU A 36 -7.06 11.19 6.48
CA GLU A 36 -5.62 11.33 6.59
C GLU A 36 -5.09 10.69 7.87
N SER A 37 -5.72 10.96 9.02
CA SER A 37 -5.30 10.37 10.30
C SER A 37 -5.50 8.86 10.41
N LEU A 38 -6.55 8.33 9.76
CA LEU A 38 -6.83 6.89 9.71
C LEU A 38 -6.17 6.19 8.52
N ARG A 39 -5.43 6.92 7.68
CA ARG A 39 -4.65 6.30 6.61
C ARG A 39 -3.53 5.51 7.28
N ASN A 40 -3.74 4.21 7.45
CA ASN A 40 -2.69 3.29 7.85
C ASN A 40 -1.55 3.38 6.83
N VAL A 41 -0.48 4.08 7.19
CA VAL A 41 0.83 3.89 6.57
C VAL A 41 1.33 2.56 7.12
N SER A 42 0.72 1.46 6.68
CA SER A 42 1.30 0.15 6.93
C SER A 42 2.65 0.18 6.22
N PRO A 43 3.79 0.04 6.93
CA PRO A 43 5.06 -0.09 6.25
C PRO A 43 4.90 -1.22 5.25
N ALA A 44 5.26 -0.98 3.99
CA ALA A 44 5.18 -2.00 2.94
C ALA A 44 5.79 -3.28 3.53
N ALA A 45 4.96 -4.33 3.64
CA ALA A 45 5.37 -5.53 4.34
C ALA A 45 6.66 -6.03 3.69
N LEU A 46 7.75 -6.07 4.46
CA LEU A 46 8.99 -6.64 3.96
C LEU A 46 8.68 -8.07 3.51
N PRO A 47 9.09 -8.47 2.29
CA PRO A 47 8.82 -9.82 1.82
C PRO A 47 9.42 -10.82 2.81
N PHE A 48 8.55 -11.50 3.55
CA PHE A 48 8.94 -12.53 4.50
C PHE A 48 9.48 -13.74 3.71
N SER A 49 10.60 -14.29 4.19
CA SER A 49 11.23 -15.48 3.61
C SER A 49 11.47 -16.50 4.71
N LEU A 50 10.68 -17.56 4.74
CA LEU A 50 10.94 -18.71 5.61
C LEU A 50 11.75 -19.73 4.83
N VAL A 51 12.89 -20.14 5.37
CA VAL A 51 13.63 -21.30 4.85
C VAL A 51 12.89 -22.54 5.33
N THR A 52 12.16 -23.22 4.44
CA THR A 52 11.40 -24.43 4.78
C THR A 52 12.31 -25.65 4.93
N TYR A 53 13.36 -25.73 4.11
CA TYR A 53 14.42 -26.75 4.17
C TYR A 53 15.68 -26.24 3.44
N GLY A 54 16.87 -26.68 3.84
CA GLY A 54 18.15 -26.27 3.23
C GLY A 54 18.72 -24.95 3.77
N GLN A 55 19.72 -24.39 3.06
CA GLN A 55 20.28 -23.07 3.38
C GLN A 55 19.56 -21.96 2.59
N ALA A 56 19.51 -20.75 3.17
CA ALA A 56 18.99 -19.57 2.50
C ALA A 56 19.84 -19.25 1.25
N GLY A 57 19.40 -19.71 0.09
CA GLY A 57 20.05 -19.44 -1.20
C GLY A 57 19.80 -17.99 -1.67
N ARG A 58 20.72 -17.47 -2.47
CA ARG A 58 20.52 -16.23 -3.24
C ARG A 58 19.28 -16.41 -4.11
N ARG A 59 18.27 -15.54 -3.96
CA ARG A 59 17.11 -15.51 -4.87
C ARG A 59 17.62 -15.16 -6.28
N VAL A 60 17.70 -16.15 -7.16
CA VAL A 60 17.93 -15.93 -8.58
C VAL A 60 16.57 -15.62 -9.18
N ARG A 61 16.38 -14.38 -9.66
CA ARG A 61 15.24 -14.06 -10.50
C ARG A 61 15.58 -14.63 -11.87
N HIS A 62 15.02 -15.78 -12.21
CA HIS A 62 14.97 -16.20 -13.60
C HIS A 62 13.89 -15.34 -14.26
N GLU A 63 14.26 -14.59 -15.30
CA GLU A 63 13.26 -13.92 -16.12
C GLU A 63 12.49 -14.98 -16.91
N ALA A 64 11.24 -14.70 -17.28
CA ALA A 64 10.41 -15.68 -17.99
C ALA A 64 11.06 -16.16 -19.30
N ALA A 65 11.90 -15.32 -19.90
CA ALA A 65 12.69 -15.65 -21.09
C ALA A 65 13.75 -16.74 -20.82
N ASP A 66 14.36 -16.76 -19.63
CA ASP A 66 15.37 -17.76 -19.27
C ASP A 66 14.75 -19.15 -19.15
N LEU A 67 13.54 -19.21 -18.60
CA LEU A 67 12.78 -20.46 -18.47
C LEU A 67 12.30 -20.98 -19.83
N ALA A 68 11.88 -20.09 -20.73
CA ALA A 68 11.48 -20.46 -22.08
C ALA A 68 12.66 -21.02 -22.89
N ALA A 69 13.83 -20.38 -22.80
CA ALA A 69 15.03 -20.82 -23.49
C ALA A 69 15.50 -22.21 -23.03
N GLU A 70 15.47 -22.49 -21.72
CA GLU A 70 15.87 -23.81 -21.20
C GLU A 70 14.93 -24.93 -21.65
N LEU A 71 13.63 -24.65 -21.74
CA LEU A 71 12.62 -25.61 -22.23
C LEU A 71 12.83 -25.92 -23.73
N GLU A 72 13.09 -24.90 -24.54
CA GLU A 72 13.41 -25.09 -25.97
C GLU A 72 14.70 -25.89 -26.17
N ASP A 73 15.70 -25.68 -25.31
CA ASP A 73 16.95 -26.43 -25.33
C ASP A 73 16.77 -27.89 -24.85
N GLU A 74 15.84 -28.17 -23.93
CA GLU A 74 15.50 -29.54 -23.52
C GLU A 74 14.81 -30.29 -24.67
N ASP A 75 13.85 -29.66 -25.35
CA ASP A 75 13.16 -30.24 -26.51
C ASP A 75 14.14 -30.57 -27.65
N ARG A 76 15.15 -29.71 -27.86
CA ARG A 76 16.21 -29.96 -28.85
C ARG A 76 17.14 -31.11 -28.44
N ARG A 77 17.32 -31.33 -27.13
CA ARG A 77 18.19 -32.39 -26.57
C ARG A 77 17.51 -33.76 -26.49
N ARG A 78 16.18 -33.84 -26.62
CA ARG A 78 15.44 -35.10 -26.80
C ARG A 78 15.11 -35.33 -28.28
N PRO A 79 15.96 -36.02 -29.05
CA PRO A 79 15.51 -36.57 -30.33
C PRO A 79 14.48 -37.66 -30.03
N GLY A 80 13.29 -37.54 -30.62
CA GLY A 80 12.29 -38.61 -30.64
C GLY A 80 12.80 -39.85 -31.35
#